data_AF-A0A662GAL0-F1
#
_entry.id   AF-A0A662GAL0-F1
#
_cell.length_a   1.000
_cell.length_b   1.000
_cell.length_c   1.000
_cell.angle_alpha   90.00
_cell.angle_beta   90.00
_cell.angle_gamma   90.00
#
_symmetry.space_group_name_H-M   'P 1'
#
loop_
_entity.id
_entity.type
_entity.pdbx_description
1 polymer ?
#
loop_
_entity_poly.entity_id
_entity_poly.type
_entity_poly.pdbx_seq_one_letter_code
_entity_poly.pdbx_strand_id
1 'polypeptide(L)'
;MPRPSQRSQERIKRVRTPGGRLVIHYLNKRKQGPKCALCKRKLPGFSISKKKDHKPPNRIYGGYLCSTCLRQVFKKTLHALFS
;
A
#
# COMPACT_ATOMS: atom_id res chain seq x y z
N MET A 1 -23.37 -18.95 14.84
CA MET A 1 -22.72 -17.68 15.25
C MET A 1 -21.39 -17.51 14.50
N PRO A 2 -21.01 -16.31 14.02
CA PRO A 2 -19.69 -16.08 13.43
C PRO A 2 -18.59 -16.28 14.46
N ARG A 3 -17.40 -16.74 14.01
CA ARG A 3 -16.24 -16.97 14.90
C ARG A 3 -15.87 -15.66 15.60
N PRO A 4 -15.35 -15.67 16.84
CA PRO A 4 -15.01 -14.43 17.55
C PRO A 4 -14.08 -13.48 16.76
N SER A 5 -13.12 -14.03 16.01
CA SER A 5 -12.21 -13.25 15.14
C SER A 5 -12.92 -12.51 14.00
N GLN A 6 -14.10 -12.98 13.63
CA GLN A 6 -14.89 -12.47 12.53
C GLN A 6 -15.76 -11.29 12.98
N ARG A 7 -16.27 -11.30 14.22
CA ARG A 7 -17.17 -10.25 14.72
C ARG A 7 -16.61 -8.81 14.67
N SER A 8 -15.30 -8.61 14.70
CA SER A 8 -14.67 -7.29 14.89
C SER A 8 -14.01 -6.67 13.66
N GLN A 9 -13.81 -7.41 12.55
CA GLN A 9 -13.00 -6.94 11.43
C GLN A 9 -13.57 -7.26 10.04
N GLU A 10 -14.82 -6.91 9.71
CA GLU A 10 -15.40 -7.52 8.50
C GLU A 10 -16.10 -6.58 7.53
N ARG A 11 -15.45 -6.43 6.37
CA ARG A 11 -16.19 -6.18 5.13
C ARG A 11 -16.85 -7.48 4.72
N ILE A 12 -18.18 -7.48 4.75
CA ILE A 12 -18.99 -8.64 4.42
C ILE A 12 -19.46 -8.53 2.96
N LYS A 13 -19.28 -9.59 2.17
CA LYS A 13 -19.87 -9.71 0.84
C LYS A 13 -20.87 -10.86 0.83
N ARG A 14 -22.14 -10.56 0.57
CA ARG A 14 -23.17 -11.55 0.32
C ARG A 14 -23.07 -12.00 -1.14
N VAL A 15 -22.85 -13.29 -1.38
CA VAL A 15 -22.72 -13.85 -2.72
C VAL A 15 -23.73 -14.97 -2.87
N ARG A 16 -24.45 -14.97 -4.00
CA ARG A 16 -25.25 -16.11 -4.43
C ARG A 16 -24.32 -17.13 -5.05
N THR A 17 -24.29 -18.33 -4.48
CA THR A 17 -23.57 -19.45 -5.07
C THR A 17 -24.34 -19.98 -6.28
N PRO A 18 -23.67 -20.68 -7.22
CA PRO A 18 -24.33 -21.28 -8.38
C PRO A 18 -25.51 -22.20 -8.01
N GLY A 19 -25.48 -22.84 -6.84
CA GLY A 19 -26.59 -23.64 -6.30
C GLY A 19 -27.71 -22.83 -5.64
N GLY A 20 -27.81 -21.52 -5.89
CA GLY A 20 -28.91 -20.66 -5.44
C GLY A 20 -28.86 -20.22 -3.97
N ARG A 21 -27.86 -20.65 -3.19
CA ARG A 21 -27.74 -20.30 -1.77
C ARG A 21 -27.08 -18.94 -1.60
N LEU A 22 -27.58 -18.13 -0.66
CA LEU A 22 -26.98 -16.85 -0.31
C LEU A 22 -25.99 -17.05 0.85
N VAL A 23 -24.69 -16.96 0.54
CA VAL A 23 -23.60 -17.20 1.50
C VAL A 23 -22.86 -15.90 1.81
N ILE A 24 -22.40 -15.78 3.06
CA ILE A 24 -21.58 -14.66 3.53
C ILE A 24 -20.10 -14.99 3.32
N HIS A 25 -19.39 -14.17 2.55
CA HIS A 25 -17.93 -14.16 2.50
C HIS A 25 -17.36 -13.00 3.31
N TYR A 26 -16.44 -13.33 4.21
CA TYR A 26 -15.69 -12.36 4.99
C TYR A 26 -14.44 -11.94 4.22
N LEU A 27 -14.36 -10.66 3.89
CA LEU A 27 -13.26 -10.11 3.11
C LEU A 27 -12.23 -9.45 4.02
N ASN A 28 -10.96 -9.70 3.71
CA ASN A 28 -9.84 -8.99 4.32
C ASN A 28 -9.91 -7.48 4.04
N LYS A 29 -9.39 -6.68 4.98
CA LYS A 29 -9.29 -5.22 4.81
C LYS A 29 -8.45 -4.85 3.58
N ARG A 30 -8.85 -3.78 2.89
CA ARG A 30 -8.07 -3.25 1.76
C ARG A 30 -6.70 -2.79 2.28
N LYS A 31 -5.64 -3.34 1.69
CA LYS A 31 -4.26 -2.93 1.97
C LYS A 31 -4.04 -1.52 1.43
N GLN A 32 -3.35 -0.69 2.20
CA GLN A 32 -2.88 0.61 1.71
C GLN A 32 -1.53 0.44 1.03
N GLY A 33 -1.34 1.10 -0.11
CA GLY A 33 -0.04 1.14 -0.78
C GLY A 33 1.00 1.93 0.01
N PRO A 34 2.28 1.82 -0.36
CA PRO A 34 3.36 2.52 0.32
C PRO A 34 3.23 4.04 0.14
N LYS A 35 3.63 4.77 1.18
CA LYS A 35 3.57 6.23 1.24
C LYS A 35 4.99 6.79 1.42
N CYS A 36 5.21 7.98 0.86
CA CYS A 36 6.45 8.72 1.07
C CYS A 36 6.61 9.11 2.55
N ALA A 37 7.82 8.98 3.09
CA ALA A 37 8.10 9.34 4.48
C ALA A 37 7.87 10.84 4.78
N LEU A 38 8.26 11.72 3.85
CA LEU A 38 8.18 13.18 4.05
C LEU A 38 6.78 13.73 3.75
N CYS A 39 6.29 13.55 2.53
CA CYS A 39 5.04 14.16 2.08
C CYS A 39 3.81 13.27 2.29
N LYS A 40 3.98 12.02 2.74
CA LYS A 40 2.90 11.03 2.98
C LYS A 40 2.03 10.70 1.75
N ARG A 41 2.42 11.17 0.57
CA ARG A 41 1.77 10.85 -0.71
C ARG A 41 2.03 9.39 -1.08
N LYS A 42 1.07 8.77 -1.78
CA LYS A 42 1.23 7.40 -2.31
C LYS A 42 2.36 7.38 -3.33
N LEU A 43 3.23 6.37 -3.23
CA LEU A 43 4.36 6.21 -4.14
C LEU A 43 3.88 5.59 -5.47
N PRO A 44 4.13 6.26 -6.62
CA PRO A 44 3.79 5.69 -7.92
C PRO A 44 4.71 4.52 -8.25
N GLY A 45 4.23 3.59 -9.06
CA GLY A 45 4.99 2.40 -9.47
C GLY A 45 5.14 1.34 -8.38
N PHE A 46 4.32 1.38 -7.33
CA PHE A 46 4.23 0.33 -6.32
C PHE A 46 2.87 -0.37 -6.39
N SER A 47 2.90 -1.70 -6.56
CA SER A 47 1.69 -2.50 -6.43
C SER A 47 1.25 -2.58 -4.97
N ILE A 48 -0.07 -2.51 -4.77
CA ILE A 48 -0.70 -2.66 -3.45
C ILE A 48 -0.74 -4.15 -3.04
N SER A 49 -0.65 -5.04 -4.03
CA SER A 49 -0.61 -6.49 -3.84
C SER A 49 0.76 -6.93 -3.32
N LYS A 50 0.78 -7.93 -2.42
CA LYS A 50 2.00 -8.63 -1.98
C LYS A 50 2.50 -9.61 -3.06
N LYS A 51 2.61 -9.18 -4.33
CA LYS A 51 3.22 -10.02 -5.36
C LYS A 51 4.74 -9.97 -5.16
N LYS A 52 5.40 -11.13 -5.09
CA LYS A 52 6.85 -11.25 -4.92
C LYS A 52 7.62 -10.58 -6.07
N ASP A 53 7.06 -10.64 -7.29
CA ASP A 53 7.76 -10.19 -8.51
C ASP A 53 7.58 -8.70 -8.82
N HIS A 54 7.08 -7.92 -7.87
CA HIS A 54 6.94 -6.49 -8.06
C HIS A 54 8.31 -5.81 -8.01
N LYS A 55 8.78 -5.35 -9.17
CA LYS A 55 10.05 -4.61 -9.29
C LYS A 55 9.82 -3.14 -8.94
N PRO A 56 10.33 -2.64 -7.80
CA PRO A 56 10.27 -1.23 -7.47
C PRO A 56 11.11 -0.39 -8.45
N PRO A 57 10.92 0.94 -8.50
CA PRO A 57 11.77 1.80 -9.31
C PRO A 57 13.23 1.73 -8.84
N ASN A 58 14.16 1.50 -9.77
CA ASN A 58 15.61 1.32 -9.53
C ASN A 58 16.38 2.58 -9.09
N ARG A 59 15.69 3.65 -8.69
CA ARG A 59 16.34 4.87 -8.19
C ARG A 59 16.73 4.74 -6.73
N ILE A 60 17.71 5.55 -6.30
CA ILE A 60 18.09 5.67 -4.89
C ILE A 60 16.84 6.05 -4.06
N TYR A 61 16.68 5.44 -2.89
CA TYR A 61 15.49 5.56 -2.03
C TYR A 61 14.14 5.26 -2.73
N GLY A 62 14.15 4.40 -3.75
CA GLY A 62 12.96 3.88 -4.41
C GLY A 62 12.07 3.12 -3.42
N GLY A 63 10.84 3.62 -3.21
CA GLY A 63 9.89 3.04 -2.25
C GLY A 63 9.86 3.67 -0.86
N TYR A 64 10.77 4.60 -0.59
CA TYR A 64 10.79 5.37 0.66
C TYR A 64 10.47 6.84 0.42
N LEU A 65 11.12 7.46 -0.58
CA LEU A 65 10.92 8.87 -0.92
C LEU A 65 10.24 9.04 -2.27
N CYS A 66 9.43 10.08 -2.38
CA CYS A 66 8.85 10.54 -3.65
C CYS A 66 9.93 11.20 -4.53
N SER A 67 9.75 11.22 -5.87
CA SER A 67 10.75 11.79 -6.79
C SER A 67 11.03 13.28 -6.52
N THR A 68 9.98 14.04 -6.19
CA THR A 68 10.11 15.48 -5.86
C THR A 68 10.83 15.70 -4.53
N CYS A 69 10.46 14.92 -3.51
CA CYS A 69 11.08 14.93 -2.18
C CYS A 69 12.56 14.59 -2.27
N LEU A 70 12.90 13.56 -3.05
CA LEU A 70 14.27 13.12 -3.25
C LEU A 70 15.12 14.23 -3.85
N ARG A 71 14.65 14.89 -4.91
CA ARG A 71 15.37 16.03 -5.53
C ARG A 71 15.65 17.16 -4.54
N GLN A 72 14.67 17.49 -3.69
CA GLN A 72 14.83 18.53 -2.67
C GLN A 72 15.88 18.14 -1.63
N VAL A 73 15.86 16.88 -1.17
CA VAL A 73 16.87 16.37 -0.22
C VAL A 73 18.26 16.44 -0.84
N PHE A 74 18.45 15.94 -2.06
CA PHE A 74 19.74 16.01 -2.75
C PHE A 74 20.25 17.43 -2.91
N LYS A 75 19.37 18.38 -3.27
CA LYS A 75 19.78 19.79 -3.36
C LYS A 75 20.23 20.34 -1.99
N LYS A 76 19.47 20.07 -0.93
CA LYS A 76 19.81 20.51 0.43
C LYS A 76 21.11 19.90 0.93
N THR A 77 21.35 18.62 0.67
CA THR A 77 22.59 17.94 1.07
C THR A 77 23.79 18.54 0.35
N LEU A 78 23.68 18.81 -0.96
CA LEU A 78 24.76 19.46 -1.71
C LEU A 78 25.07 20.85 -1.15
N HIS A 79 24.03 21.66 -0.91
CA HIS A 79 24.22 22.97 -0.30
C HIS A 79 24.88 22.89 1.08
N ALA A 80 24.51 21.92 1.92
CA ALA A 80 25.09 21.76 3.26
C ALA A 80 26.53 21.22 3.24
N LEU A 81 26.93 20.50 2.18
CA LEU A 81 28.27 19.96 2.03
C LEU A 81 29.27 20.98 1.45
N PHE A 82 28.78 21.91 0.64
CA PHE A 82 29.58 22.91 -0.06
C PHE A 82 29.33 24.35 0.43
N SER A 83 28.62 24.50 1.55
CA SER A 83 28.50 25.75 2.33
C SER A 83 29.39 25.67 3.56
#